data_AF-A0A2S8FPI9-F1
#
_entry.id   AF-A0A2S8FPI9-F1
#
_cell.length_a   1.000
_cell.length_b   1.000
_cell.length_c   1.000
_cell.angle_alpha   90.00
_cell.angle_beta   90.00
_cell.angle_gamma   90.00
#
_symmetry.space_group_name_H-M   'P 1'
#
loop_
_entity.id
_entity.type
_entity.pdbx_description
1 polymer ?
#
loop_
_entity_poly.entity_id
_entity_poly.type
_entity_poly.pdbx_seq_one_letter_code
_entity_poly.pdbx_strand_id
1 'polypeptide(L)'
;MLVALRLATGWHFFMEGSKKFHSGDFSSAGFLRNAKGPLADNFRNMVFDIYGTQRLNKQFIAERAAGYRDMATRTFGADLEPKFQKQLQNYIARINYYFDDNNEDIEEYFNELQSFEAKRNNPSLRGVAHHEDRLVEKDKELYGKLNKWTKDIALYEADYIDDLNRIGQSATESKYKVWQVNPNQGRIDVAVAWILTVSGLLLIVGLFTRLAALAVAGFLLQVFLAQWPLAYGADTAVSYYQSVEIISLLLIAAIGAGKFAGLDFILWNSFAKCCGRGTS
;
A
#
# COMPACT_ATOMS: atom_id res chain seq x y z
N MET A 1 31.62 -9.70 -10.15
CA MET A 1 30.40 -10.47 -9.83
C MET A 1 29.56 -9.80 -8.73
N LEU A 2 30.12 -9.48 -7.55
CA LEU A 2 29.36 -8.83 -6.46
C LEU A 2 28.73 -7.47 -6.81
N VAL A 3 29.44 -6.61 -7.54
CA VAL A 3 28.90 -5.32 -8.01
C VAL A 3 27.71 -5.54 -8.94
N ALA A 4 27.79 -6.54 -9.84
CA ALA A 4 26.69 -6.88 -10.75
C ALA A 4 25.47 -7.40 -9.98
N LEU A 5 25.66 -8.26 -8.97
CA LEU A 5 24.58 -8.71 -8.09
C LEU A 5 23.91 -7.52 -7.36
N ARG A 6 24.72 -6.60 -6.81
CA ARG A 6 24.22 -5.39 -6.13
C ARG A 6 23.40 -4.51 -7.07
N LEU A 7 23.91 -4.25 -8.28
CA LEU A 7 23.22 -3.42 -9.26
C LEU A 7 21.94 -4.08 -9.76
N ALA A 8 21.96 -5.38 -10.05
CA ALA A 8 20.80 -6.13 -10.51
C ALA A 8 19.69 -6.19 -9.44
N THR A 9 20.06 -6.51 -8.20
CA THR A 9 19.10 -6.52 -7.07
C THR A 9 18.57 -5.12 -6.76
N GLY A 10 19.44 -4.11 -6.74
CA GLY A 10 19.04 -2.71 -6.55
C GLY A 10 18.08 -2.22 -7.64
N TRP A 11 18.38 -2.54 -8.91
CA TRP A 11 17.51 -2.24 -10.05
C TRP A 11 16.14 -2.92 -9.92
N HIS A 12 16.13 -4.20 -9.56
CA HIS A 12 14.89 -4.95 -9.36
C HIS A 12 13.98 -4.27 -8.33
N PHE A 13 14.48 -3.99 -7.11
CA PHE A 13 13.67 -3.36 -6.07
C PHE A 13 13.29 -1.91 -6.37
N PHE A 14 14.17 -1.15 -7.02
CA PHE A 14 13.86 0.21 -7.47
C PHE A 14 12.69 0.21 -8.46
N MET A 15 12.71 -0.70 -9.43
CA MET A 15 11.63 -0.83 -10.41
C MET A 15 10.32 -1.29 -9.74
N GLU A 16 10.38 -2.27 -8.84
CA GLU A 16 9.21 -2.73 -8.10
C GLU A 16 8.60 -1.65 -7.19
N GLY A 17 9.42 -0.85 -6.52
CA GLY A 17 8.95 0.28 -5.73
C GLY A 17 8.41 1.42 -6.58
N SER A 18 9.12 1.80 -7.66
CA SER A 18 8.74 2.89 -8.55
C SER A 18 7.38 2.65 -9.21
N LYS A 19 7.11 1.41 -9.66
CA LYS A 19 5.80 1.03 -10.21
C LYS A 19 4.64 1.35 -9.26
N LYS A 20 4.84 1.16 -7.95
CA LYS A 20 3.81 1.40 -6.92
C LYS A 20 3.48 2.88 -6.73
N PHE A 21 4.44 3.77 -6.98
CA PHE A 21 4.19 5.22 -7.00
C PHE A 21 3.45 5.64 -8.25
N HIS A 22 3.86 5.13 -9.40
CA HIS A 22 3.29 5.52 -10.69
C HIS A 22 1.88 4.98 -10.91
N SER A 23 1.54 3.81 -10.36
CA SER A 23 0.22 3.23 -10.56
C SER A 23 -0.89 3.97 -9.82
N GLY A 24 -0.59 4.69 -8.74
CA GLY A 24 -1.59 5.38 -7.89
C GLY A 24 -2.55 4.46 -7.12
N ASP A 25 -2.72 3.21 -7.58
CA ASP A 25 -3.72 2.24 -7.11
C ASP A 25 -3.10 1.04 -6.36
N PHE A 26 -1.83 1.12 -5.98
CA PHE A 26 -1.20 0.02 -5.26
C PHE A 26 -1.79 -0.10 -3.84
N SER A 27 -2.25 -1.31 -3.50
CA SER A 27 -2.63 -1.66 -2.13
C SER A 27 -2.14 -3.04 -1.74
N SER A 28 -1.59 -3.15 -0.53
CA SER A 28 -1.20 -4.40 0.12
C SER A 28 -2.36 -5.07 0.86
N ALA A 29 -3.55 -4.43 0.91
CA ALA A 29 -4.71 -4.94 1.64
C ALA A 29 -5.07 -6.38 1.26
N GLY A 30 -5.13 -6.69 -0.04
CA GLY A 30 -5.42 -8.06 -0.50
C GLY A 30 -4.38 -9.08 -0.05
N PHE A 31 -3.09 -8.70 -0.04
CA PHE A 31 -2.01 -9.58 0.43
C PHE A 31 -2.09 -9.81 1.95
N LEU A 32 -2.24 -8.73 2.71
CA LEU A 32 -2.27 -8.75 4.18
C LEU A 32 -3.50 -9.44 4.74
N ARG A 33 -4.67 -9.29 4.10
CA ARG A 33 -5.90 -10.02 4.46
C ARG A 33 -5.72 -11.54 4.34
N ASN A 34 -5.05 -11.95 3.26
CA ASN A 34 -4.77 -13.34 2.97
C ASN A 34 -3.55 -13.87 3.72
N ALA A 35 -3.04 -13.16 4.72
CA ALA A 35 -1.93 -13.63 5.53
C ALA A 35 -2.28 -14.96 6.21
N LYS A 36 -1.31 -15.87 6.28
CA LYS A 36 -1.42 -17.22 6.84
C LYS A 36 -0.24 -17.54 7.75
N GLY A 37 -0.51 -18.31 8.80
CA GLY A 37 0.49 -18.71 9.79
C GLY A 37 0.30 -17.99 11.13
N PRO A 38 1.28 -18.13 12.05
CA PRO A 38 1.13 -17.70 13.45
C PRO A 38 0.99 -16.19 13.63
N LEU A 39 1.47 -15.39 12.68
CA LEU A 39 1.40 -13.93 12.71
C LEU A 39 0.30 -13.35 11.81
N ALA A 40 -0.59 -14.21 11.27
CA ALA A 40 -1.61 -13.78 10.32
C ALA A 40 -2.50 -12.65 10.86
N ASP A 41 -2.91 -12.72 12.12
CA ASP A 41 -3.78 -11.70 12.72
C ASP A 41 -3.07 -10.35 12.85
N ASN A 42 -1.76 -10.32 13.15
CA ASN A 42 -0.97 -9.09 13.15
C ASN A 42 -0.97 -8.40 11.78
N PHE A 43 -0.80 -9.17 10.70
CA PHE A 43 -0.82 -8.66 9.33
C PHE A 43 -2.22 -8.26 8.86
N ARG A 44 -3.26 -8.96 9.28
CA ARG A 44 -4.65 -8.59 8.96
C ARG A 44 -5.02 -7.27 9.63
N ASN A 45 -4.68 -7.09 10.91
CA ASN A 45 -4.96 -5.88 11.69
C ASN A 45 -4.23 -4.63 11.18
N MET A 46 -3.23 -4.81 10.33
CA MET A 46 -2.50 -3.75 9.66
C MET A 46 -3.29 -3.08 8.53
N VAL A 47 -4.31 -3.76 7.99
CA VAL A 47 -5.14 -3.25 6.89
C VAL A 47 -6.15 -2.25 7.45
N PHE A 48 -6.14 -1.03 6.91
CA PHE A 48 -7.17 -0.03 7.25
C PHE A 48 -8.53 -0.49 6.72
N ASP A 49 -9.56 -0.39 7.57
CA ASP A 49 -10.95 -0.66 7.22
C ASP A 49 -11.10 -1.97 6.44
N ILE A 50 -10.62 -3.07 7.05
CA ILE A 50 -10.64 -4.43 6.50
C ILE A 50 -11.99 -4.68 5.81
N TYR A 51 -13.10 -4.48 6.51
CA TYR A 51 -14.42 -4.82 5.99
C TYR A 51 -15.11 -3.71 5.19
N GLY A 52 -14.43 -2.61 4.90
CA GLY A 52 -15.03 -1.53 4.12
C GLY A 52 -16.12 -0.74 4.85
N THR A 53 -16.26 -0.92 6.16
CA THR A 53 -17.30 -0.26 6.98
C THR A 53 -17.26 1.26 6.91
N GLN A 54 -16.06 1.86 6.78
CA GLN A 54 -15.93 3.31 6.59
C GLN A 54 -16.00 3.68 5.12
N ARG A 55 -15.34 2.91 4.25
CA ARG A 55 -15.30 3.18 2.80
C ARG A 55 -16.62 2.97 2.07
N LEU A 56 -17.54 2.20 2.65
CA LEU A 56 -18.92 2.00 2.20
C LEU A 56 -19.92 2.79 3.05
N ASN A 57 -19.49 3.79 3.81
CA ASN A 57 -20.39 4.63 4.59
C ASN A 57 -20.68 5.96 3.86
N LYS A 58 -21.95 6.19 3.49
CA LYS A 58 -22.41 7.41 2.80
C LYS A 58 -21.98 8.69 3.52
N GLN A 59 -22.10 8.73 4.85
CA GLN A 59 -21.75 9.89 5.66
C GLN A 59 -20.24 10.16 5.64
N PHE A 60 -19.42 9.13 5.83
CA PHE A 60 -17.96 9.24 5.77
C PHE A 60 -17.49 9.74 4.39
N ILE A 61 -18.08 9.21 3.31
CA ILE A 61 -17.78 9.64 1.94
C ILE A 61 -18.15 11.13 1.75
N ALA A 62 -19.32 11.55 2.22
CA ALA A 62 -19.78 12.93 2.12
C ALA A 62 -18.89 13.91 2.92
N GLU A 63 -18.51 13.57 4.14
CA GLU A 63 -17.61 14.37 4.99
C GLU A 63 -16.23 14.52 4.36
N ARG A 64 -15.69 13.42 3.83
CA ARG A 64 -14.41 13.42 3.14
C ARG A 64 -14.45 14.28 1.88
N ALA A 65 -15.51 14.18 1.08
CA ALA A 65 -15.71 15.02 -0.09
C ALA A 65 -15.85 16.51 0.27
N ALA A 66 -16.54 16.83 1.38
CA ALA A 66 -16.60 18.19 1.91
C ALA A 66 -15.20 18.73 2.29
N GLY A 67 -14.31 17.88 2.81
CA GLY A 67 -12.91 18.23 3.02
C GLY A 67 -12.18 18.67 1.75
N TYR A 68 -12.44 18.01 0.61
CA TYR A 68 -11.88 18.44 -0.69
C TYR A 68 -12.48 19.76 -1.18
N ARG A 69 -13.78 19.99 -0.98
CA ARG A 69 -14.43 21.29 -1.22
C ARG A 69 -13.72 22.41 -0.45
N ASP A 70 -13.47 22.18 0.84
CA ASP A 70 -12.79 23.16 1.70
C ASP A 70 -11.35 23.41 1.26
N MET A 71 -10.62 22.35 0.87
CA MET A 71 -9.27 22.48 0.31
C MET A 71 -9.25 23.27 -1.01
N ALA A 72 -10.20 23.01 -1.91
CA ALA A 72 -10.33 23.77 -3.15
C ALA A 72 -10.64 25.24 -2.88
N THR A 73 -11.53 25.52 -1.93
CA THR A 73 -11.87 26.89 -1.51
C THR A 73 -10.65 27.63 -0.97
N ARG A 74 -9.83 26.99 -0.13
CA ARG A 74 -8.56 27.56 0.37
C ARG A 74 -7.51 27.76 -0.73
N THR A 75 -7.51 26.91 -1.75
CA THR A 75 -6.49 26.92 -2.81
C THR A 75 -6.80 27.94 -3.91
N PHE A 76 -8.07 28.08 -4.28
CA PHE A 76 -8.49 28.89 -5.44
C PHE A 76 -9.23 30.17 -5.07
N GLY A 77 -9.81 30.28 -3.86
CA GLY A 77 -10.52 31.47 -3.41
C GLY A 77 -11.92 31.17 -2.89
N ALA A 78 -12.38 32.00 -1.93
CA ALA A 78 -13.69 31.89 -1.31
C ALA A 78 -14.86 32.28 -2.25
N ASP A 79 -14.58 33.07 -3.28
CA ASP A 79 -15.54 33.47 -4.31
C ASP A 79 -16.07 32.28 -5.14
N LEU A 80 -15.28 31.21 -5.24
CA LEU A 80 -15.64 29.98 -5.94
C LEU A 80 -16.37 28.96 -5.06
N GLU A 81 -16.50 29.20 -3.75
CA GLU A 81 -17.15 28.29 -2.80
C GLU A 81 -18.55 27.85 -3.28
N PRO A 82 -19.44 28.73 -3.80
CA PRO A 82 -20.75 28.29 -4.27
C PRO A 82 -20.67 27.31 -5.46
N LYS A 83 -19.67 27.46 -6.34
CA LYS A 83 -19.45 26.54 -7.47
C LYS A 83 -18.94 25.19 -6.98
N PHE A 84 -18.01 25.18 -6.02
CA PHE A 84 -17.50 23.96 -5.41
C PHE A 84 -18.58 23.24 -4.60
N GLN A 85 -19.43 23.99 -3.90
CA GLN A 85 -20.57 23.44 -3.16
C GLN A 85 -21.58 22.75 -4.09
N LYS A 86 -21.86 23.35 -5.26
CA LYS A 86 -22.70 22.72 -6.28
C LYS A 86 -22.09 21.39 -6.76
N GLN A 87 -20.77 21.33 -6.97
CA GLN A 87 -20.12 20.08 -7.36
C GLN A 87 -20.14 19.02 -6.27
N LEU A 88 -20.00 19.42 -5.00
CA LEU A 88 -20.15 18.52 -3.86
C LEU A 88 -21.56 17.89 -3.85
N GLN A 89 -22.61 18.69 -4.09
CA GLN A 89 -23.99 18.18 -4.17
C GLN A 89 -24.18 17.19 -5.32
N ASN A 90 -23.63 17.49 -6.51
CA ASN A 90 -23.66 16.57 -7.65
C ASN A 90 -22.96 15.25 -7.34
N TYR A 91 -21.80 15.31 -6.69
CA TYR A 91 -21.05 14.13 -6.26
C TYR A 91 -21.84 13.29 -5.24
N ILE A 92 -22.40 13.92 -4.21
CA ILE A 92 -23.22 13.22 -3.20
C ILE A 92 -24.45 12.57 -3.85
N ALA A 93 -25.11 13.25 -4.80
CA ALA A 93 -26.22 12.66 -5.54
C ALA A 93 -25.81 11.43 -6.36
N ARG A 94 -24.64 11.49 -7.03
CA ARG A 94 -24.07 10.36 -7.77
C ARG A 94 -23.75 9.17 -6.85
N ILE A 95 -23.16 9.45 -5.69
CA ILE A 95 -22.87 8.42 -4.67
C ILE A 95 -24.16 7.80 -4.15
N ASN A 96 -25.17 8.60 -3.79
CA ASN A 96 -26.45 8.08 -3.33
C ASN A 96 -27.08 7.15 -4.36
N TYR A 97 -27.14 7.57 -5.63
CA TYR A 97 -27.64 6.73 -6.72
C TYR A 97 -26.86 5.41 -6.84
N TYR A 98 -25.52 5.47 -6.78
CA TYR A 98 -24.68 4.27 -6.85
C TYR A 98 -24.96 3.29 -5.70
N PHE A 99 -25.11 3.79 -4.48
CA PHE A 99 -25.46 2.97 -3.34
C PHE A 99 -26.87 2.39 -3.42
N ASP A 100 -27.83 3.15 -3.96
CA ASP A 100 -29.19 2.68 -4.11
C ASP A 100 -29.26 1.56 -5.17
N ASP A 101 -28.48 1.67 -6.25
CA ASP A 101 -28.30 0.64 -7.28
C ASP A 101 -27.61 -0.63 -6.76
N ASN A 102 -26.68 -0.48 -5.80
CA ASN A 102 -25.92 -1.59 -5.22
C ASN A 102 -26.41 -2.01 -3.82
N ASN A 103 -27.58 -1.53 -3.38
CA ASN A 103 -27.99 -1.67 -1.97
C ASN A 103 -28.14 -3.14 -1.57
N GLU A 104 -28.80 -3.94 -2.41
CA GLU A 104 -29.02 -5.37 -2.16
C GLU A 104 -27.69 -6.13 -2.02
N ASP A 105 -26.75 -5.91 -2.94
CA ASP A 105 -25.45 -6.58 -2.91
C ASP A 105 -24.59 -6.15 -1.71
N ILE A 106 -24.66 -4.87 -1.31
CA ILE A 106 -23.91 -4.34 -0.16
C ILE A 106 -24.50 -4.88 1.15
N GLU A 107 -25.83 -4.96 1.28
CA GLU A 107 -26.48 -5.59 2.42
C GLU A 107 -26.17 -7.08 2.50
N GLU A 108 -26.25 -7.81 1.38
CA GLU A 108 -25.86 -9.21 1.31
C GLU A 108 -24.40 -9.39 1.75
N TYR A 109 -23.49 -8.54 1.29
CA TYR A 109 -22.08 -8.55 1.70
C TYR A 109 -21.91 -8.46 3.22
N PHE A 110 -22.57 -7.51 3.89
CA PHE A 110 -22.44 -7.37 5.35
C PHE A 110 -23.09 -8.54 6.12
N ASN A 111 -24.20 -9.09 5.60
CA ASN A 111 -24.84 -10.27 6.17
C ASN A 111 -23.96 -11.53 6.02
N GLU A 112 -23.35 -11.73 4.84
CA GLU A 112 -22.36 -12.78 4.62
C GLU A 112 -21.18 -12.61 5.58
N LEU A 113 -20.66 -11.38 5.71
CA LEU A 113 -19.54 -11.07 6.61
C LEU A 113 -19.82 -11.52 8.05
N GLN A 114 -20.96 -11.09 8.60
CA GLN A 114 -21.37 -11.45 9.96
C GLN A 114 -21.51 -12.96 10.15
N SER A 115 -22.10 -13.64 9.16
CA SER A 115 -22.28 -15.10 9.17
C SER A 115 -20.94 -15.84 9.15
N PHE A 116 -19.96 -15.34 8.40
CA PHE A 116 -18.64 -15.94 8.30
C PHE A 116 -17.76 -15.64 9.52
N GLU A 117 -17.88 -14.47 10.13
CA GLU A 117 -17.25 -14.18 11.41
C GLU A 117 -17.76 -15.10 12.53
N ALA A 118 -19.07 -15.36 12.57
CA ALA A 118 -19.64 -16.32 13.52
C ALA A 118 -19.07 -17.74 13.32
N LYS A 119 -18.85 -18.18 12.07
CA LYS A 119 -18.19 -19.46 11.75
C LYS A 119 -16.73 -19.47 12.19
N ARG A 120 -15.99 -18.39 11.96
CA ARG A 120 -14.57 -18.25 12.37
C ARG A 120 -14.41 -18.33 13.89
N ASN A 121 -15.37 -17.79 14.64
CA ASN A 121 -15.36 -17.79 16.10
C ASN A 121 -15.89 -19.09 16.72
N ASN A 122 -16.40 -20.04 15.93
CA ASN A 122 -16.91 -21.31 16.43
C ASN A 122 -15.75 -22.26 16.80
N PRO A 123 -15.56 -22.63 18.09
CA PRO A 123 -14.46 -23.48 18.53
C PRO A 123 -14.46 -24.87 17.87
N SER A 124 -15.63 -25.39 17.52
CA SER A 124 -15.80 -26.73 16.94
C SER A 124 -15.36 -26.82 15.47
N LEU A 125 -15.18 -25.69 14.78
CA LEU A 125 -14.78 -25.63 13.37
C LEU A 125 -13.31 -25.26 13.18
N ARG A 126 -12.63 -24.85 14.26
CA ARG A 126 -11.27 -24.32 14.22
C ARG A 126 -10.25 -25.41 13.88
N GLY A 127 -9.42 -25.17 12.87
CA GLY A 127 -8.37 -26.11 12.47
C GLY A 127 -8.83 -27.29 11.60
N VAL A 128 -10.10 -27.34 11.19
CA VAL A 128 -10.57 -28.33 10.23
C VAL A 128 -10.22 -27.85 8.81
N ALA A 129 -9.29 -28.52 8.13
CA ALA A 129 -8.70 -28.08 6.85
C ALA A 129 -9.74 -27.62 5.81
N HIS A 130 -10.79 -28.42 5.56
CA HIS A 130 -11.83 -28.06 4.60
C HIS A 130 -12.63 -26.80 4.99
N HIS A 131 -12.84 -26.56 6.29
CA HIS A 131 -13.51 -25.34 6.76
C HIS A 131 -12.61 -24.12 6.57
N GLU A 132 -11.32 -24.23 6.88
CA GLU A 132 -10.34 -23.16 6.68
C GLU A 132 -10.21 -22.77 5.20
N ASP A 133 -10.22 -23.74 4.28
CA ASP A 133 -10.22 -23.45 2.84
C ASP A 133 -11.44 -22.66 2.41
N ARG A 134 -12.63 -23.07 2.87
CA ARG A 134 -13.87 -22.35 2.55
C ARG A 134 -13.90 -20.94 3.14
N LEU A 135 -13.31 -20.72 4.32
CA LEU A 135 -13.16 -19.39 4.88
C LEU A 135 -12.27 -18.52 4.00
N VAL A 136 -11.14 -19.05 3.54
CA VAL A 136 -10.20 -18.33 2.66
C VAL A 136 -10.83 -18.01 1.31
N GLU A 137 -11.53 -18.97 0.70
CA GLU A 137 -12.23 -18.75 -0.57
C GLU A 137 -13.28 -17.64 -0.45
N LYS A 138 -14.06 -17.67 0.63
CA LYS A 138 -15.06 -16.63 0.91
C LYS A 138 -14.45 -15.29 1.26
N ASP A 139 -13.34 -15.24 2.01
CA ASP A 139 -12.60 -13.99 2.25
C ASP A 139 -12.13 -13.35 0.94
N LYS A 140 -11.68 -14.16 -0.03
CA LYS A 140 -11.27 -13.70 -1.36
C LYS A 140 -12.45 -13.18 -2.17
N GLU A 141 -13.58 -13.89 -2.16
CA GLU A 141 -14.83 -13.47 -2.82
C GLU A 141 -15.33 -12.13 -2.24
N LEU A 142 -15.48 -12.04 -0.93
CA LEU A 142 -15.93 -10.85 -0.21
C LEU A 142 -14.97 -9.66 -0.45
N TYR A 143 -13.66 -9.90 -0.44
CA TYR A 143 -12.69 -8.86 -0.79
C TYR A 143 -12.82 -8.42 -2.26
N GLY A 144 -13.10 -9.33 -3.18
CA GLY A 144 -13.37 -9.02 -4.58
C GLY A 144 -14.56 -8.07 -4.75
N LYS A 145 -15.69 -8.38 -4.08
CA LYS A 145 -16.88 -7.51 -4.04
C LYS A 145 -16.55 -6.13 -3.47
N LEU A 146 -15.93 -6.09 -2.28
CA LEU A 146 -15.52 -4.84 -1.62
C LEU A 146 -14.58 -3.99 -2.50
N ASN A 147 -13.57 -4.60 -3.09
CA ASN A 147 -12.57 -3.92 -3.91
C ASN A 147 -13.18 -3.35 -5.19
N LYS A 148 -14.23 -3.96 -5.73
CA LYS A 148 -14.99 -3.39 -6.86
C LYS A 148 -15.65 -2.07 -6.45
N TRP A 149 -16.51 -2.08 -5.42
CA TRP A 149 -17.23 -0.88 -5.00
C TRP A 149 -16.31 0.25 -4.54
N THR A 150 -15.29 -0.09 -3.75
CA THR A 150 -14.34 0.91 -3.26
C THR A 150 -13.45 1.51 -4.35
N LYS A 151 -13.21 0.79 -5.46
CA LYS A 151 -12.56 1.35 -6.65
C LYS A 151 -13.48 2.29 -7.40
N ASP A 152 -14.74 1.90 -7.61
CA ASP A 152 -15.73 2.75 -8.29
C ASP A 152 -15.92 4.08 -7.53
N ILE A 153 -16.06 4.02 -6.20
CA ILE A 153 -16.17 5.20 -5.34
C ILE A 153 -14.90 6.07 -5.43
N ALA A 154 -13.71 5.45 -5.45
CA ALA A 154 -12.45 6.18 -5.61
C ALA A 154 -12.34 6.89 -6.96
N LEU A 155 -12.84 6.28 -8.05
CA LEU A 155 -12.93 6.89 -9.37
C LEU A 155 -13.91 8.07 -9.37
N TYR A 156 -15.09 7.92 -8.74
CA TYR A 156 -16.04 9.03 -8.65
C TYR A 156 -15.49 10.20 -7.83
N GLU A 157 -14.73 9.92 -6.78
CA GLU A 157 -14.01 10.94 -6.01
C GLU A 157 -12.92 11.62 -6.85
N ALA A 158 -12.19 10.86 -7.67
CA ALA A 158 -11.18 11.40 -8.58
C ALA A 158 -11.80 12.37 -9.60
N ASP A 159 -12.90 11.96 -10.25
CA ASP A 159 -13.67 12.79 -11.17
C ASP A 159 -14.13 14.09 -10.50
N TYR A 160 -14.67 13.99 -9.28
CA TYR A 160 -15.12 15.14 -8.50
C TYR A 160 -13.97 16.12 -8.21
N ILE A 161 -12.81 15.62 -7.79
CA ILE A 161 -11.63 16.46 -7.51
C ILE A 161 -11.11 17.10 -8.80
N ASP A 162 -11.14 16.40 -9.92
CA ASP A 162 -10.79 16.97 -11.22
C ASP A 162 -11.74 18.12 -11.62
N ASP A 163 -13.04 17.96 -11.40
CA ASP A 163 -14.03 19.01 -11.62
C ASP A 163 -13.75 20.25 -10.75
N LEU A 164 -13.38 20.07 -9.48
CA LEU A 164 -12.96 21.18 -8.60
C LEU A 164 -11.71 21.88 -9.15
N ASN A 165 -10.70 21.12 -9.54
CA ASN A 165 -9.45 21.66 -10.09
C ASN A 165 -9.70 22.41 -11.40
N ARG A 166 -10.52 21.87 -12.31
CA ARG A 166 -10.88 22.51 -13.58
C ARG A 166 -11.58 23.85 -13.35
N ILE A 167 -12.52 23.92 -12.42
CA ILE A 167 -13.20 25.17 -12.05
C ILE A 167 -12.22 26.17 -11.43
N GLY A 168 -11.39 25.73 -10.48
CA GLY A 168 -10.44 26.60 -9.79
C GLY A 168 -9.36 27.17 -10.70
N GLN A 169 -8.75 26.33 -11.53
CA GLN A 169 -7.69 26.71 -12.46
C GLN A 169 -8.20 27.61 -13.57
N SER A 170 -9.38 27.34 -14.12
CA SER A 170 -9.98 28.19 -15.17
C SER A 170 -10.37 29.58 -14.65
N ALA A 171 -10.80 29.70 -13.40
CA ALA A 171 -11.20 30.98 -12.82
C ALA A 171 -10.02 31.82 -12.32
N THR A 172 -8.92 31.18 -11.89
CA THR A 172 -7.78 31.84 -11.21
C THR A 172 -6.52 31.90 -12.08
N GLU A 173 -6.51 31.26 -13.26
CA GLU A 173 -5.30 31.02 -14.08
C GLU A 173 -4.16 30.35 -13.30
N SER A 174 -4.52 29.61 -12.25
CA SER A 174 -3.59 29.01 -11.30
C SER A 174 -3.04 27.67 -11.82
N LYS A 175 -1.78 27.37 -11.49
CA LYS A 175 -1.16 26.05 -11.69
C LYS A 175 -1.33 25.11 -10.51
N TYR A 176 -1.89 25.61 -9.40
CA TYR A 176 -2.11 24.80 -8.20
C TYR A 176 -3.23 23.77 -8.44
N LYS A 177 -3.13 22.64 -7.74
CA LYS A 177 -4.16 21.60 -7.78
C LYS A 177 -4.33 20.93 -6.43
N VAL A 178 -5.57 20.58 -6.14
CA VAL A 178 -5.96 19.69 -5.05
C VAL A 178 -5.66 18.26 -5.48
N TRP A 179 -4.93 17.54 -4.65
CA TRP A 179 -4.53 16.16 -4.93
C TRP A 179 -5.45 15.19 -4.21
N GLN A 180 -5.92 14.17 -4.93
CA GLN A 180 -6.60 13.06 -4.31
C GLN A 180 -5.62 12.24 -3.48
N VAL A 181 -6.04 11.91 -2.25
CA VAL A 181 -5.39 10.88 -1.44
C VAL A 181 -6.16 9.59 -1.70
N ASN A 182 -5.55 8.53 -2.24
CA ASN A 182 -6.29 7.31 -2.55
C ASN A 182 -6.96 6.72 -1.28
N PRO A 183 -8.30 6.58 -1.23
CA PRO A 183 -9.00 6.09 -0.04
C PRO A 183 -8.74 4.61 0.28
N ASN A 184 -8.25 3.86 -0.71
CA ASN A 184 -7.89 2.44 -0.57
C ASN A 184 -6.41 2.23 -0.23
N GLN A 185 -5.61 3.29 -0.26
CA GLN A 185 -4.19 3.22 0.05
C GLN A 185 -3.97 3.39 1.55
N GLY A 186 -3.48 2.32 2.19
CA GLY A 186 -3.11 2.34 3.60
C GLY A 186 -1.73 2.97 3.83
N ARG A 187 -1.45 3.34 5.09
CA ARG A 187 -0.13 3.81 5.52
C ARG A 187 1.00 2.84 5.17
N ILE A 188 0.69 1.55 5.19
CA ILE A 188 1.63 0.47 4.86
C ILE A 188 1.95 0.47 3.38
N ASP A 189 0.99 0.74 2.51
CA ASP A 189 1.20 0.75 1.06
C ASP A 189 2.24 1.81 0.66
N VAL A 190 2.14 2.98 1.29
CA VAL A 190 3.10 4.07 1.15
C VAL A 190 4.47 3.67 1.71
N ALA A 191 4.51 3.07 2.91
CA ALA A 191 5.77 2.61 3.51
C ALA A 191 6.48 1.56 2.64
N VAL A 192 5.73 0.58 2.11
CA VAL A 192 6.24 -0.45 1.19
C VAL A 192 6.84 0.19 -0.05
N ALA A 193 6.13 1.13 -0.69
CA ALA A 193 6.63 1.82 -1.87
C ALA A 193 7.95 2.58 -1.58
N TRP A 194 8.04 3.29 -0.45
CA TRP A 194 9.25 4.01 -0.05
C TRP A 194 10.42 3.09 0.29
N ILE A 195 10.19 2.03 1.08
CA ILE A 195 11.23 1.08 1.46
C ILE A 195 11.87 0.46 0.22
N LEU A 196 11.07 0.01 -0.75
CA LEU A 196 11.56 -0.61 -1.97
C LEU A 196 12.30 0.37 -2.87
N THR A 197 11.72 1.55 -3.13
CA THR A 197 12.30 2.54 -4.03
C THR A 197 13.60 3.12 -3.48
N VAL A 198 13.61 3.56 -2.21
CA VAL A 198 14.79 4.19 -1.61
C VAL A 198 15.90 3.17 -1.43
N SER A 199 15.59 1.98 -0.90
CA SER A 199 16.62 0.97 -0.69
C SER A 199 17.18 0.44 -2.02
N GLY A 200 16.33 0.28 -3.05
CA GLY A 200 16.77 -0.06 -4.40
C GLY A 200 17.73 0.97 -4.98
N LEU A 201 17.40 2.27 -4.86
CA LEU A 201 18.26 3.36 -5.29
C LEU A 201 19.60 3.38 -4.53
N LEU A 202 19.55 3.21 -3.21
CA LEU A 202 20.74 3.14 -2.35
C LEU A 202 21.66 1.96 -2.74
N LEU A 203 21.09 0.81 -3.12
CA LEU A 203 21.85 -0.33 -3.61
C LEU A 203 22.50 -0.06 -4.98
N ILE A 204 21.79 0.61 -5.90
CA ILE A 204 22.34 0.99 -7.21
C ILE A 204 23.54 1.94 -7.03
N VAL A 205 23.31 3.04 -6.32
CA VAL A 205 24.31 4.08 -6.03
C VAL A 205 25.46 3.54 -5.18
N GLY A 206 25.18 2.52 -4.36
CA GLY A 206 26.16 1.96 -3.44
C GLY A 206 26.36 2.82 -2.18
N LEU A 207 25.30 3.46 -1.70
CA LEU A 207 25.27 4.29 -0.49
C LEU A 207 24.47 3.58 0.62
N PHE A 208 25.02 3.50 1.83
CA PHE A 208 24.48 2.74 2.96
C PHE A 208 24.05 1.31 2.60
N THR A 209 24.83 0.64 1.75
CA THR A 209 24.46 -0.63 1.10
C THR A 209 24.07 -1.72 2.09
N ARG A 210 24.76 -1.80 3.23
CA ARG A 210 24.44 -2.78 4.28
C ARG A 210 23.07 -2.51 4.90
N LEU A 211 22.77 -1.25 5.23
CA LEU A 211 21.50 -0.87 5.83
C LEU A 211 20.36 -1.02 4.81
N ALA A 212 20.57 -0.60 3.57
CA ALA A 212 19.60 -0.76 2.48
C ALA A 212 19.29 -2.24 2.23
N ALA A 213 20.32 -3.10 2.17
CA ALA A 213 20.13 -4.54 1.99
C ALA A 213 19.38 -5.18 3.17
N LEU A 214 19.73 -4.84 4.41
CA LEU A 214 19.05 -5.34 5.61
C LEU A 214 17.61 -4.83 5.73
N ALA A 215 17.34 -3.59 5.33
CA ALA A 215 15.98 -3.04 5.33
C ALA A 215 15.07 -3.81 4.37
N VAL A 216 15.52 -4.06 3.13
CA VAL A 216 14.74 -4.84 2.16
C VAL A 216 14.64 -6.30 2.60
N ALA A 217 15.72 -6.92 3.10
CA ALA A 217 15.69 -8.29 3.58
C ALA A 217 14.71 -8.45 4.77
N GLY A 218 14.72 -7.51 5.72
CA GLY A 218 13.80 -7.49 6.84
C GLY A 218 12.34 -7.27 6.41
N PHE A 219 12.11 -6.44 5.39
CA PHE A 219 10.79 -6.30 4.78
C PHE A 219 10.33 -7.62 4.13
N LEU A 220 11.14 -8.22 3.26
CA LEU A 220 10.80 -9.48 2.60
C LEU A 220 10.60 -10.62 3.59
N LEU A 221 11.35 -10.63 4.71
CA LEU A 221 11.13 -11.59 5.78
C LEU A 221 9.76 -11.42 6.42
N GLN A 222 9.25 -10.18 6.59
CA GLN A 222 7.87 -9.97 7.03
C GLN A 222 6.86 -10.49 6.00
N VAL A 223 7.11 -10.28 4.69
CA VAL A 223 6.24 -10.80 3.63
C VAL A 223 6.24 -12.33 3.61
N PHE A 224 7.41 -12.95 3.81
CA PHE A 224 7.56 -14.39 3.97
C PHE A 224 6.84 -14.93 5.21
N LEU A 225 6.91 -14.21 6.33
CA LEU A 225 6.17 -14.55 7.55
C LEU A 225 4.66 -14.38 7.40
N ALA A 226 4.21 -13.44 6.57
CA ALA A 226 2.80 -13.27 6.24
C ALA A 226 2.25 -14.43 5.40
N GLN A 227 3.11 -15.13 4.66
CA GLN A 227 2.76 -16.35 3.91
C GLN A 227 3.60 -17.53 4.41
N TRP A 228 3.42 -17.89 5.69
CA TRP A 228 4.24 -18.91 6.32
C TRP A 228 4.25 -20.22 5.51
N PRO A 229 5.42 -20.73 5.07
CA PRO A 229 5.50 -21.81 4.07
C PRO A 229 4.84 -23.13 4.51
N LEU A 230 4.80 -23.38 5.82
CA LEU A 230 4.18 -24.58 6.39
C LEU A 230 2.71 -24.37 6.74
N ALA A 231 2.15 -23.18 6.51
CA ALA A 231 0.75 -22.91 6.76
C ALA A 231 -0.10 -23.45 5.61
N TYR A 232 -1.28 -23.98 5.99
CA TYR A 232 -2.18 -24.62 5.06
C TYR A 232 -2.72 -23.63 3.99
N GLY A 233 -2.52 -23.97 2.71
CA GLY A 233 -2.90 -23.15 1.57
C GLY A 233 -2.12 -21.84 1.42
N ALA A 234 -0.94 -21.70 2.03
CA ALA A 234 -0.03 -20.59 1.75
C ALA A 234 0.43 -20.60 0.29
N ASP A 235 0.61 -19.43 -0.31
CA ASP A 235 1.17 -19.35 -1.65
C ASP A 235 2.67 -19.66 -1.59
N THR A 236 3.03 -20.91 -1.93
CA THR A 236 4.41 -21.39 -1.90
C THR A 236 5.28 -20.71 -2.95
N ALA A 237 4.71 -20.13 -4.01
CA ALA A 237 5.48 -19.41 -5.01
C ALA A 237 6.07 -18.12 -4.41
N VAL A 238 5.27 -17.40 -3.63
CA VAL A 238 5.70 -16.19 -2.91
C VAL A 238 6.87 -16.52 -1.96
N SER A 239 6.72 -17.59 -1.18
CA SER A 239 7.79 -18.06 -0.28
C SER A 239 9.09 -18.41 -1.01
N TYR A 240 8.98 -19.07 -2.17
CA TYR A 240 10.14 -19.51 -2.93
C TYR A 240 10.94 -18.32 -3.49
N TYR A 241 10.29 -17.42 -4.24
CA TYR A 241 10.98 -16.28 -4.86
C TYR A 241 11.61 -15.35 -3.81
N GLN A 242 10.88 -15.07 -2.72
CA GLN A 242 11.35 -14.19 -1.65
C GLN A 242 12.54 -14.77 -0.89
N SER A 243 12.61 -16.09 -0.74
CA SER A 243 13.75 -16.73 -0.06
C SER A 243 15.08 -16.47 -0.77
N VAL A 244 15.09 -16.55 -2.11
CA VAL A 244 16.27 -16.30 -2.94
C VAL A 244 16.68 -14.84 -2.89
N GLU A 245 15.71 -13.93 -2.90
CA GLU A 245 15.93 -12.48 -2.77
C GLU A 245 16.51 -12.12 -1.40
N ILE A 246 15.97 -12.69 -0.31
CA ILE A 246 16.48 -12.50 1.05
C ILE A 246 17.94 -12.98 1.14
N ILE A 247 18.26 -14.18 0.64
CA ILE A 247 19.62 -14.71 0.66
C ILE A 247 20.57 -13.79 -0.13
N SER A 248 20.14 -13.31 -1.29
CA SER A 248 20.92 -12.39 -2.13
C SER A 248 21.22 -11.07 -1.39
N LEU A 249 20.22 -10.50 -0.70
CA LEU A 249 20.38 -9.28 0.10
C LEU A 249 21.26 -9.50 1.32
N LEU A 250 21.10 -10.63 2.04
CA LEU A 250 21.95 -10.98 3.17
C LEU A 250 23.41 -11.17 2.74
N LEU A 251 23.64 -11.77 1.57
CA LEU A 251 24.99 -11.88 0.99
C LEU A 251 25.60 -10.50 0.69
N ILE A 252 24.82 -9.59 0.09
CA ILE A 252 25.23 -8.20 -0.17
C ILE A 252 25.57 -7.47 1.14
N ALA A 253 24.74 -7.65 2.17
CA ALA A 253 24.93 -7.04 3.48
C ALA A 253 26.17 -7.59 4.20
N ALA A 254 26.34 -8.91 4.24
CA ALA A 254 27.44 -9.59 4.92
C ALA A 254 28.80 -9.20 4.32
N ILE A 255 28.91 -9.22 2.99
CA ILE A 255 30.16 -8.86 2.30
C ILE A 255 30.41 -7.35 2.38
N GLY A 256 29.36 -6.54 2.50
CA GLY A 256 29.46 -5.08 2.46
C GLY A 256 29.81 -4.60 1.05
N ALA A 257 28.99 -4.99 0.06
CA ALA A 257 29.25 -4.72 -1.35
C ALA A 257 29.38 -3.23 -1.71
N GLY A 258 28.96 -2.29 -0.85
CA GLY A 258 29.20 -0.85 -1.04
C GLY A 258 30.68 -0.45 -1.00
N LYS A 259 31.55 -1.24 -0.36
CA LYS A 259 33.00 -1.01 -0.38
C LYS A 259 33.62 -1.23 -1.76
N PHE A 260 32.93 -1.93 -2.66
CA PHE A 260 33.39 -2.22 -4.01
C PHE A 260 32.57 -1.40 -5.01
N ALA A 261 33.18 -0.35 -5.56
CA ALA A 261 32.54 0.55 -6.54
C ALA A 261 31.18 1.11 -6.09
N GLY A 262 31.07 1.56 -4.84
CA GLY A 262 29.91 2.27 -4.29
C GLY A 262 30.34 3.55 -3.59
N LEU A 263 29.41 4.48 -3.38
CA LEU A 263 29.67 5.72 -2.63
C LEU A 263 30.11 5.47 -1.18
N ASP A 264 29.75 4.32 -0.60
CA ASP A 264 30.25 3.86 0.70
C ASP A 264 31.78 3.81 0.76
N PHE A 265 32.46 3.52 -0.35
CA PHE A 265 33.92 3.56 -0.44
C PHE A 265 34.47 4.98 -0.25
N ILE A 266 33.83 5.98 -0.85
CA ILE A 266 34.25 7.38 -0.77
C ILE A 266 34.05 7.90 0.65
N LEU A 267 32.89 7.63 1.25
CA LEU A 267 32.62 7.98 2.65
C LEU A 267 33.60 7.32 3.60
N TRP A 268 33.85 6.02 3.46
CA TRP A 268 34.80 5.31 4.30
C TRP A 268 36.22 5.86 4.18
N ASN A 269 36.69 6.18 2.96
CA ASN A 269 38.01 6.76 2.74
C ASN A 269 38.09 8.22 3.26
N SER A 270 36.99 8.96 3.23
CA SER A 270 36.91 10.34 3.74
C SER A 270 36.91 10.37 5.27
N PHE A 271 36.15 9.47 5.92
CA PHE A 271 36.16 9.29 7.38
C PHE A 271 37.50 8.71 7.88
N ALA A 272 38.14 7.81 7.14
CA ALA A 272 39.47 7.31 7.46
C ALA A 272 40.55 8.41 7.40
N LYS A 273 40.43 9.37 6.47
CA LYS A 273 41.31 10.55 6.42
C LYS A 273 41.04 11.55 7.56
N CYS A 274 39.80 11.69 8.02
CA CYS A 274 39.46 12.55 9.15
C CYS A 274 39.92 11.97 10.51
N CYS A 275 39.92 10.65 10.68
CA CYS A 275 40.34 10.01 11.94
C CYS A 275 41.79 9.46 11.93
N GLY A 276 42.52 9.58 10.82
CA GLY A 276 43.90 9.09 10.67
C GLY A 276 45.01 10.11 10.97
N ARG A 277 44.69 11.34 11.38
CA ARG A 277 45.67 12.33 11.87
C ARG A 277 45.60 12.43 13.39
N GLY A 278 46.13 11.43 14.07
CA GLY A 278 46.10 11.38 15.53
C GLY A 278 46.83 10.19 16.14
N THR A 279 47.98 9.81 15.61
CA THR A 279 49.01 9.09 16.38
C THR A 279 50.37 9.62 15.93
N SER A 280 51.14 10.10 16.91
CA SER A 280 52.51 10.60 16.78
C SER A 280 53.49 9.52 16.32
#